data_AF-A0A8T4VDJ6-F1
#
_entry.id   AF-A0A8T4VDJ6-F1
#
_cell.length_a   1.000
_cell.length_b   1.000
_cell.length_c   1.000
_cell.angle_alpha   90.00
_cell.angle_beta   90.00
_cell.angle_gamma   90.00
#
_symmetry.space_group_name_H-M   'P 1'
#
loop_
_entity.id
_entity.type
_entity.pdbx_description
1 polymer ?
#
loop_
_entity_poly.entity_id
_entity_poly.type
_entity_poly.pdbx_seq_one_letter_code
_entity_poly.pdbx_strand_id
1 'polypeptide(L)'
;MQSKQLFNVLFREKPAMMLVELKNAKGEMYASSLAKKIDCTYSHVVKILQEMERENLIHFNKQGRLKLLTLTKKGTDVAEGIDRIRNII
;
A
#
# COMPACT_ATOMS: atom_id res chain seq x y z
N MET A 1 9.06 2.54 -20.03
CA MET A 1 9.13 1.07 -20.22
C MET A 1 10.34 0.45 -19.52
N GLN A 2 11.53 1.09 -19.54
CA GLN A 2 12.71 0.61 -18.79
C GLN A 2 12.65 0.89 -17.28
N SER A 3 12.17 2.06 -16.84
CA SER A 3 12.03 2.41 -15.41
C SER A 3 11.18 1.42 -14.61
N LYS A 4 10.07 0.96 -15.20
CA LYS A 4 9.18 -0.03 -14.62
C LYS A 4 9.87 -1.38 -14.37
N GLN A 5 10.80 -1.78 -15.25
CA GLN A 5 11.54 -3.03 -15.09
C GLN A 5 12.51 -2.94 -13.90
N LEU A 6 13.26 -1.84 -13.78
CA LEU A 6 14.19 -1.66 -12.66
C LEU A 6 13.45 -1.53 -11.32
N PHE A 7 12.35 -0.77 -11.26
CA PHE A 7 11.53 -0.68 -10.05
C PHE A 7 11.04 -2.06 -9.61
N ASN A 8 10.64 -2.92 -10.56
CA ASN A 8 10.16 -4.27 -10.26
C ASN A 8 11.27 -5.25 -9.83
N VAL A 9 12.53 -4.95 -10.16
CA VAL A 9 13.71 -5.68 -9.65
C VAL A 9 13.99 -5.28 -8.19
N LEU A 10 13.87 -3.99 -7.86
CA LEU A 10 14.12 -3.48 -6.51
C LEU A 10 12.95 -3.74 -5.56
N PHE A 11 11.71 -3.64 -6.06
CA PHE A 11 10.48 -3.74 -5.29
C PHE A 11 9.48 -4.67 -5.96
N ARG A 12 8.71 -5.40 -5.16
CA ARG A 12 7.47 -6.00 -5.66
C ARG A 12 6.45 -4.89 -5.89
N GLU A 13 6.13 -4.64 -7.16
CA GLU A 13 5.31 -3.50 -7.59
C GLU A 13 4.01 -3.35 -6.78
N LYS A 14 3.22 -4.42 -6.69
CA LYS A 14 1.89 -4.39 -6.05
C LYS A 14 1.96 -4.02 -4.57
N PRO A 15 2.76 -4.70 -3.71
CA PRO A 15 2.97 -4.26 -2.32
C PRO A 15 3.47 -2.82 -2.18
N ALA A 16 4.43 -2.39 -3.01
CA ALA A 16 4.95 -1.04 -2.95
C ALA A 16 3.85 -0.01 -3.28
N MET A 17 3.09 -0.27 -4.34
CA MET A 17 1.99 0.58 -4.76
C MET A 17 0.83 0.60 -3.77
N MET A 18 0.64 -0.43 -2.94
CA MET A 18 -0.38 -0.40 -1.88
C MET A 18 -0.14 0.75 -0.90
N LEU A 19 1.11 0.98 -0.46
CA LEU A 19 1.44 2.09 0.44
C LEU A 19 1.30 3.44 -0.26
N VAL A 20 1.74 3.55 -1.51
CA VAL A 20 1.63 4.79 -2.30
C VAL A 20 0.17 5.16 -2.56
N GLU A 21 -0.69 4.19 -2.87
CA GLU A 21 -2.13 4.42 -3.07
C GLU A 21 -2.84 4.84 -1.78
N LEU A 22 -2.43 4.30 -0.63
CA LEU A 22 -2.95 4.72 0.67
C LEU A 22 -2.49 6.15 1.02
N LYS A 23 -1.25 6.52 0.71
CA LYS A 23 -0.73 7.89 0.90
C LYS A 23 -1.51 8.90 0.05
N ASN A 24 -1.82 8.54 -1.19
CA ASN A 24 -2.56 9.40 -2.12
C ASN A 24 -4.08 9.40 -1.87
N ALA A 25 -4.58 8.56 -0.96
CA ALA A 25 -5.98 8.54 -0.58
C ALA A 25 -6.34 9.80 0.23
N LYS A 26 -7.46 10.45 -0.11
CA LYS A 26 -8.02 11.53 0.70
C LYS A 26 -8.77 10.94 1.89
N GLY A 27 -8.04 10.38 2.85
CA GLY A 27 -8.59 9.75 4.06
C GLY A 27 -8.56 8.22 4.05
N GLU A 28 -9.43 7.61 4.85
CA GLU A 28 -9.46 6.16 5.04
C GLU A 28 -9.89 5.43 3.76
N MET A 29 -9.29 4.26 3.50
CA MET A 29 -9.60 3.45 2.31
C MET A 29 -10.05 2.04 2.69
N TYR A 30 -11.09 1.53 2.01
CA TYR A 30 -11.45 0.12 2.16
C TYR A 30 -10.42 -0.80 1.50
N ALA A 31 -10.07 -1.91 2.17
CA ALA A 31 -9.19 -2.92 1.62
C ALA A 31 -9.69 -3.52 0.28
N SER A 32 -11.01 -3.61 0.09
CA SER A 32 -11.62 -4.03 -1.18
C SER A 32 -11.39 -3.01 -2.30
N SER A 33 -11.50 -1.72 -2.01
CA SER A 33 -11.19 -0.63 -2.96
C SER A 33 -9.71 -0.63 -3.34
N LEU A 34 -8.83 -0.84 -2.37
CA LEU A 34 -7.39 -0.96 -2.61
C LEU A 34 -7.07 -2.18 -3.50
N ALA A 35 -7.65 -3.35 -3.21
CA ALA A 35 -7.45 -4.56 -4.01
C ALA A 35 -7.84 -4.36 -5.48
N LYS A 36 -8.97 -3.66 -5.73
CA LYS A 36 -9.41 -3.31 -7.08
C LYS A 36 -8.44 -2.35 -7.77
N LYS A 37 -7.90 -1.35 -7.07
CA LYS A 37 -6.92 -0.40 -7.64
C LYS A 37 -5.59 -1.07 -8.00
N ILE A 38 -5.11 -2.00 -7.16
CA ILE A 38 -3.82 -2.69 -7.32
C ILE A 38 -3.92 -3.89 -8.26
N ASP A 39 -5.13 -4.18 -8.76
CA ASP A 39 -5.41 -5.32 -9.64
C ASP A 39 -4.96 -6.65 -8.99
N CYS A 40 -5.38 -6.90 -7.76
CA CYS A 40 -4.99 -8.09 -7.01
C CYS A 40 -6.20 -8.70 -6.28
N THR A 41 -6.15 -10.01 -6.00
CA THR A 41 -7.22 -10.67 -5.27
C THR A 41 -7.28 -10.13 -3.83
N TYR A 42 -8.50 -9.99 -3.32
CA TYR A 42 -8.73 -9.46 -1.98
C TYR A 42 -7.97 -10.25 -0.90
N SER A 43 -7.97 -11.59 -0.97
CA SER A 43 -7.27 -12.44 -0.01
C SER A 43 -5.76 -12.20 0.00
N HIS A 44 -5.15 -12.01 -1.18
CA HIS A 44 -3.72 -11.72 -1.31
C HIS A 44 -3.39 -10.33 -0.75
N VAL A 45 -4.19 -9.32 -1.08
CA VAL A 45 -4.06 -7.96 -0.53
C VAL A 45 -4.17 -7.96 0.99
N VAL A 46 -5.18 -8.61 1.56
CA VAL A 46 -5.36 -8.66 3.02
C VAL A 46 -4.17 -9.32 3.71
N LYS A 47 -3.61 -10.40 3.14
CA LYS A 47 -2.42 -11.04 3.69
C LYS A 47 -1.24 -10.06 3.77
N ILE A 48 -0.97 -9.31 2.70
CA ILE A 48 0.10 -8.30 2.70
C ILE A 48 -0.19 -7.19 3.70
N LEU A 49 -1.42 -6.69 3.76
CA LEU A 49 -1.80 -5.62 4.70
C LEU A 49 -1.64 -6.06 6.16
N GLN A 50 -1.89 -7.34 6.48
CA GLN A 50 -1.63 -7.88 7.82
C GLN A 50 -0.14 -7.87 8.17
N GLU A 51 0.75 -8.16 7.21
CA GLU A 51 2.20 -8.02 7.42
C GLU A 51 2.57 -6.54 7.65
N MET A 52 2.02 -5.63 6.85
CA MET A 52 2.27 -4.19 6.99
C MET A 52 1.76 -3.63 8.32
N GLU A 53 0.61 -4.09 8.82
CA GLU A 53 0.09 -3.71 10.13
C GLU A 53 1.01 -4.23 11.25
N ARG A 54 1.51 -5.47 11.15
CA ARG A 54 2.44 -6.04 12.12
C ARG A 54 3.73 -5.22 12.23
N GLU A 55 4.19 -4.69 11.10
CA GLU A 55 5.35 -3.79 11.02
C GLU A 55 5.03 -2.32 11.32
N ASN A 56 3.80 -2.03 11.77
CA ASN A 56 3.30 -0.71 12.12
C ASN A 56 3.37 0.31 10.97
N LEU A 57 3.15 -0.13 9.73
CA LEU A 57 3.05 0.74 8.55
C LEU A 57 1.62 1.22 8.32
N ILE A 58 0.62 0.42 8.68
CA ILE A 58 -0.80 0.77 8.54
C ILE A 58 -1.58 0.38 9.81
N HIS A 59 -2.79 0.91 9.91
CA HIS A 59 -3.80 0.46 10.87
C HIS A 59 -5.06 -0.03 10.15
N PHE A 60 -5.61 -1.14 10.62
CA PHE A 60 -6.99 -1.50 10.32
C PHE A 60 -7.93 -0.85 11.34
N ASN A 61 -8.64 0.19 10.91
CA ASN A 61 -9.74 0.77 11.67
C ASN A 61 -10.96 -0.15 11.53
N LYS A 62 -11.25 -0.90 12.60
CA LYS A 62 -12.42 -1.78 12.67
C LYS A 62 -13.67 -0.95 12.98
N GLN A 63 -14.48 -0.70 11.97
CA GLN A 63 -15.86 -0.27 12.15
C GLN A 63 -16.79 -1.44 11.80
N GLY A 64 -17.04 -2.31 12.78
CA GLY A 64 -17.81 -3.54 12.58
C GLY A 64 -17.12 -4.52 11.62
N ARG A 65 -17.80 -4.91 10.52
CA ARG A 65 -17.25 -5.79 9.48
C ARG A 65 -16.34 -5.05 8.48
N LEU A 66 -16.37 -3.72 8.48
CA LEU A 66 -15.60 -2.90 7.57
C LEU A 66 -14.19 -2.67 8.13
N LYS A 67 -13.21 -2.97 7.29
CA LYS A 67 -11.78 -2.75 7.55
C LYS A 67 -11.32 -1.55 6.73
N LEU A 68 -11.38 -0.38 7.37
CA LEU A 68 -10.82 0.85 6.82
C LEU A 68 -9.31 0.88 7.09
N LEU A 69 -8.54 1.35 6.12
CA LEU A 69 -7.09 1.39 6.14
C LEU A 69 -6.63 2.84 6.30
N THR A 70 -5.68 3.04 7.21
CA THR A 70 -4.95 4.30 7.37
C THR A 70 -3.46 4.02 7.46
N LEU A 71 -2.63 4.95 6.98
CA LEU A 71 -1.18 4.89 7.20
C LEU A 71 -0.86 5.37 8.61
N THR A 72 0.13 4.73 9.22
CA THR A 72 0.81 5.32 10.39
C THR A 72 1.78 6.39 9.91
N LYS A 73 2.37 7.16 10.83
CA LYS A 73 3.47 8.07 10.48
C LYS A 73 4.62 7.33 9.78
N LYS A 74 5.04 6.17 10.33
CA LYS A 74 6.07 5.31 9.74
C LYS A 74 5.67 4.85 8.34
N GLY A 75 4.41 4.46 8.15
CA GLY A 75 3.89 4.08 6.84
C GLY A 75 3.93 5.19 5.82
N THR A 76 3.55 6.41 6.21
CA THR A 76 3.61 7.60 5.36
C THR A 76 5.04 7.90 4.92
N ASP A 77 6.00 7.89 5.85
CA ASP A 77 7.42 8.14 5.54
C ASP A 77 7.97 7.09 4.55
N VAL A 78 7.62 5.81 4.75
CA VAL A 78 8.00 4.72 3.83
C VAL A 78 7.34 4.90 2.46
N ALA A 79 6.04 5.21 2.42
CA ALA A 79 5.30 5.42 1.18
C ALA A 79 5.89 6.59 0.37
N GLU A 80 6.26 7.68 1.03
CA GLU A 80 6.90 8.84 0.42
C GLU A 80 8.28 8.48 -0.16
N GLY A 81 9.09 7.72 0.57
CA GLY A 81 10.37 7.22 0.08
C GLY A 81 10.22 6.36 -1.18
N ILE A 82 9.26 5.43 -1.19
CA ILE A 82 8.96 4.58 -2.36
C ILE A 82 8.52 5.43 -3.55
N ASP A 83 7.58 6.36 -3.33
CA ASP A 83 7.06 7.25 -4.37
C ASP A 83 8.16 8.14 -4.95
N ARG A 84 9.05 8.67 -4.10
CA ARG A 84 10.23 9.42 -4.54
C ARG A 84 11.18 8.57 -5.38
N ILE A 85 11.55 7.37 -4.92
CA ILE A 85 12.45 6.48 -5.66
C ILE A 85 11.86 6.17 -7.03
N ARG A 86 10.56 5.83 -7.09
CA ARG A 86 9.84 5.53 -8.33
C ARG A 86 9.85 6.69 -9.35
N ASN A 87 9.85 7.93 -8.87
CA ASN A 87 9.88 9.12 -9.74
C ASN A 87 11.30 9.50 -10.20
N ILE A 88 12.35 8.95 -9.56
CA ILE A 88 13.75 9.20 -9.91
C ILE A 88 14.27 8.18 -10.93
N ILE A 89 13.82 6.92 -10.84
CA ILE A 89 14.27 5.80 -11.69
C ILE A 89 13.29 5.48 -12.81
#